data_AF-A0A699UE32-F1
#
_entry.id   AF-A0A699UE32-F1
#
_cell.length_a   1.000
_cell.length_b   1.000
_cell.length_c   1.000
_cell.angle_alpha   90.00
_cell.angle_beta   90.00
_cell.angle_gamma   90.00
#
_symmetry.space_group_name_H-M   'P 1'
#
loop_
_entity.id
_entity.type
_entity.pdbx_description
1 polymer ?
#
loop_
_entity_poly.entity_id
_entity_poly.type
_entity_poly.pdbx_seq_one_letter_code
_entity_poly.pdbx_strand_id
1 'polypeptide(L)' 'SDNSSVDEPPLVELKVLPPHLEYAFLEGNDKLPVIIAKDLSVEEKTALITVLKSHKRAIA' A
#
# COMPACT_ATOMS: atom_id res chain seq x y z
N SER A 1 32.60 16.14 7.29
CA SER A 1 31.57 16.31 6.26
C SER A 1 30.58 15.19 6.45
N ASP A 2 29.48 15.54 7.09
CA ASP A 2 28.47 14.63 7.59
C ASP A 2 27.89 13.77 6.47
N ASN A 3 27.92 12.46 6.69
CA ASN A 3 27.14 11.50 5.93
C ASN A 3 25.65 11.76 6.24
N SER A 4 25.04 12.70 5.53
CA SER A 4 23.58 12.78 5.48
C SER A 4 23.08 11.69 4.53
N SER A 5 23.08 10.44 4.99
CA SER A 5 22.13 9.46 4.47
C SER A 5 20.76 9.95 4.92
N VAL A 6 20.15 10.78 4.07
CA VAL A 6 18.76 11.18 4.24
C VAL A 6 17.96 9.89 4.37
N ASP A 7 17.20 9.81 5.44
CA ASP A 7 16.28 8.75 5.85
C ASP A 7 15.18 8.57 4.77
N GLU A 8 15.58 8.11 3.59
CA GLU A 8 14.66 7.69 2.55
C GLU A 8 14.04 6.39 3.08
N PRO A 9 12.72 6.38 3.39
CA PRO A 9 12.09 5.17 3.88
C PRO A 9 12.37 4.08 2.86
N PRO A 10 12.74 2.85 3.29
CA PRO A 10 13.07 1.79 2.34
C PRO A 10 11.92 1.73 1.35
N LEU A 11 12.22 2.06 0.08
CA LEU A 11 11.31 1.92 -1.03
C LEU A 11 10.88 0.46 -0.94
N VAL A 12 9.68 0.22 -0.41
CA VAL A 12 9.27 -1.12 0.01
C VAL A 12 9.47 -1.99 -1.23
N GLU A 13 10.42 -2.92 -1.20
CA GLU A 13 10.70 -3.77 -2.35
C GLU A 13 9.46 -4.65 -2.56
N LEU A 14 8.51 -4.14 -3.34
CA LEU A 14 7.27 -4.81 -3.63
C LEU A 14 7.59 -6.06 -4.42
N LYS A 15 7.03 -7.18 -3.98
CA LYS A 15 7.22 -8.47 -4.65
C LYS A 15 6.40 -8.47 -5.94
N VAL A 16 6.89 -9.22 -6.93
CA VAL A 16 6.08 -9.53 -8.11
C VAL A 16 4.86 -10.33 -7.65
N LEU A 17 3.67 -9.82 -7.95
CA LEU A 17 2.41 -10.46 -7.58
C LEU A 17 1.92 -11.41 -8.68
N PRO A 18 1.17 -12.46 -8.30
CA PRO A 18 0.32 -13.20 -9.24
C PRO A 18 -0.63 -12.26 -10.00
N PRO A 19 -1.05 -12.61 -11.24
CA PRO A 19 -1.79 -11.71 -12.13
C PRO A 19 -3.18 -11.29 -11.63
N HIS A 20 -3.75 -12.04 -10.69
CA HIS A 20 -5.05 -11.77 -10.08
C HIS A 20 -4.96 -10.84 -8.85
N LEU A 21 -3.76 -10.41 -8.47
CA LEU A 21 -3.52 -9.53 -7.33
C LEU A 21 -2.89 -8.21 -7.79
N GLU A 22 -3.17 -7.15 -7.04
CA GLU A 22 -2.55 -5.84 -7.24
C GLU A 22 -2.28 -5.17 -5.89
N TYR A 23 -1.36 -4.20 -5.91
CA TYR A 23 -1.09 -3.35 -4.77
C TYR A 23 -2.05 -2.17 -4.73
N ALA A 24 -2.52 -1.84 -3.53
CA ALA A 24 -3.17 -0.59 -3.23
C ALA A 24 -2.52 0.04 -1.98
N PHE A 25 -2.56 1.37 -1.89
CA PHE A 25 -1.84 2.10 -0.86
C PHE A 25 -2.81 2.81 0.08
N LEU A 26 -2.63 2.61 1.38
CA LEU A 26 -3.48 3.21 2.40
C LEU A 26 -3.05 4.65 2.75
N GLU A 27 -1.86 5.07 2.30
CA GLU A 27 -1.29 6.40 2.54
C GLU A 27 -0.67 7.01 1.27
N GLY A 28 -0.47 8.33 1.29
CA GLY A 28 0.28 9.02 0.25
C GLY A 28 1.77 8.66 0.31
N ASN A 29 2.48 8.85 -0.82
CA ASN A 29 3.88 8.48 -1.03
C ASN A 29 4.15 6.97 -0.99
N ASP A 30 3.25 6.16 -1.53
CA ASP A 30 3.40 4.70 -1.68
C ASP A 30 3.69 3.95 -0.36
N LYS A 31 3.22 4.51 0.75
CA LYS A 31 3.35 3.92 2.08
C LYS A 31 2.19 2.96 2.37
N LEU A 32 2.47 1.95 3.19
CA LEU A 32 1.52 0.92 3.64
C LEU A 32 0.82 0.20 2.46
N PRO A 33 1.58 -0.57 1.67
CA PRO A 33 1.00 -1.38 0.61
C PRO A 33 0.11 -2.48 1.21
N VAL A 34 -1.08 -2.63 0.66
CA VAL A 34 -1.95 -3.79 0.86
C VAL A 34 -2.13 -4.51 -0.47
N ILE A 35 -2.28 -5.83 -0.42
CA ILE A 35 -2.52 -6.66 -1.61
C ILE A 35 -4.02 -6.92 -1.69
N ILE A 36 -4.63 -6.60 -2.84
CA ILE A 36 -6.06 -6.79 -3.10
C ILE A 36 -6.26 -7.60 -4.39
N ALA A 37 -7.47 -8.12 -4.59
CA ALA A 37 -7.84 -8.78 -5.84
C ALA A 37 -8.00 -7.74 -6.96
N LYS A 38 -7.40 -8.02 -8.12
CA LYS A 38 -7.44 -7.15 -9.30
C LYS A 38 -8.86 -7.07 -9.91
N ASP A 39 -9.63 -8.13 -9.76
CA ASP A 39 -10.95 -8.31 -10.39
C ASP A 39 -12.08 -7.58 -9.66
N LEU A 40 -11.79 -6.88 -8.56
CA LEU A 40 -12.75 -6.01 -7.90
C LEU A 40 -13.18 -4.86 -8.83
N SER A 41 -14.45 -4.50 -8.78
CA SER A 41 -14.94 -3.26 -9.41
C SER A 41 -14.30 -2.02 -8.79
N VAL A 42 -14.37 -0.89 -9.48
CA VAL A 42 -13.82 0.38 -8.99
C VAL A 42 -14.48 0.80 -7.67
N GLU A 43 -15.79 0.58 -7.56
CA GLU A 43 -16.61 0.87 -6.39
C GLU A 43 -16.20 -0.02 -5.20
N GLU A 44 -16.03 -1.33 -5.42
CA GLU A 44 -15.58 -2.26 -4.38
C GLU A 44 -14.17 -1.95 -3.89
N LYS A 45 -13.24 -1.65 -4.81
CA LYS A 45 -11.88 -1.22 -4.44
C LYS A 45 -11.93 0.03 -3.59
N THR A 46 -12.71 1.03 -4.00
CA THR A 46 -12.84 2.29 -3.26
C THR A 46 -13.42 2.09 -1.87
N ALA A 47 -14.49 1.28 -1.75
CA ALA A 47 -15.11 0.95 -0.48
C ALA A 47 -14.13 0.20 0.45
N LEU A 48 -13.45 -0.82 -0.08
CA LEU A 48 -12.45 -1.60 0.66
C LEU A 48 -11.31 -0.72 1.18
N ILE A 49 -10.72 0.10 0.32
CA ILE A 49 -9.62 0.99 0.70
C ILE A 49 -10.08 2.03 1.72
N THR A 50 -11.32 2.52 1.62
CA THR A 50 -11.89 3.45 2.62
C THR A 50 -11.99 2.79 3.99
N VAL A 51 -12.52 1.56 4.06
CA VAL A 51 -12.61 0.81 5.32
C VAL A 51 -11.22 0.54 5.90
N LEU A 52 -10.27 0.08 5.07
CA LEU A 52 -8.89 -0.18 5.52
C LEU A 52 -8.20 1.08 6.04
N LYS A 53 -8.41 2.23 5.38
CA LYS A 53 -7.90 3.53 5.83
C LYS A 53 -8.46 3.96 7.19
N SER A 54 -9.72 3.64 7.49
CA SER A 54 -10.32 3.91 8.81
C SER A 54 -9.81 2.98 9.91
N HIS A 55 -9.33 1.78 9.56
CA HIS A 55 -8.93 0.73 10.51
C HIS A 55 -7.42 0.46 10.53
N LYS A 56 -6.59 1.41 10.08
CA LYS A 56 -5.12 1.27 10.02
C LYS A 56 -4.48 0.75 11.31
N ARG A 57 -4.96 1.19 12.47
CA ARG A 57 -4.45 0.78 13.79
C ARG A 57 -4.60 -0.70 14.09
N ALA A 58 -5.55 -1.39 13.44
CA ALA A 58 -5.74 -2.82 13.60
C ALA A 58 -4.89 -3.65 12.63
N ILE A 59 -4.30 -3.01 11.62
CA ILE A 59 -3.54 -3.64 10.53
C ILE A 59 -2.03 -3.44 10.72
N ALA A 60 -1.62 -2.29 11.26
CA ALA A 60 -0.23 -1.90 11.52
C ALA A 60 0.34 -2.51 12.81
#